data_AF-A0A8E2AQS4-F1
#
_entry.id   AF-A0A8E2AQS4-F1
#
_cell.length_a   1.000
_cell.length_b   1.000
_cell.length_c   1.000
_cell.angle_alpha   90.00
_cell.angle_beta   90.00
_cell.angle_gamma   90.00
#
_symmetry.space_group_name_H-M   'P 1'
#
loop_
_entity.id
_entity.type
_entity.pdbx_description
1 polymer ?
#
loop_
_entity_poly.entity_id
_entity_poly.type
_entity_poly.pdbx_seq_one_letter_code
_entity_poly.pdbx_strand_id
1 'polypeptide(L)'
;MTRAICQQTVMHSSTPDSTYNSCIFKATADAALTSTLKPAMSEAIDQQLSVASVLPTSSEDSGVTPLAEKVTIYPDYESAAKAACAWVEKGKQKVDVKTLELYYGKFGSAKDRVVGVGYKPNLSLLDLVRLDMDDVPPGQAGGKGIHFNAVNLSDSSDKLAAVLKGTPEMDVKARNSLYVEYLNALSNRSAEYIWNWWKTGKTA
;
A
#
# COMPACT_ATOMS: atom_id res chain seq x y z
N MET A 1 41.54 3.29 -0.51
CA MET A 1 41.26 4.61 0.09
C MET A 1 41.19 5.62 -1.04
N THR A 2 39.99 5.95 -1.51
CA THR A 2 39.79 6.80 -2.69
C THR A 2 39.15 8.10 -2.23
N ARG A 3 39.86 9.22 -2.38
CA ARG A 3 39.40 10.56 -2.01
C ARG A 3 38.51 11.12 -3.12
N ALA A 4 37.30 11.57 -2.78
CA ALA A 4 36.48 12.39 -3.66
C ALA A 4 36.96 13.85 -3.57
N ILE A 5 37.23 14.48 -4.71
CA ILE A 5 37.55 15.90 -4.83
C ILE A 5 36.24 16.62 -5.17
N CYS A 6 35.77 17.47 -4.26
CA CYS A 6 34.62 18.34 -4.49
C CYS A 6 35.16 19.70 -4.98
N GLN A 7 34.89 20.07 -6.24
CA GLN A 7 35.13 21.43 -6.73
C GLN A 7 33.90 22.29 -6.43
N GLN A 8 34.13 23.40 -5.75
CA GLN A 8 33.11 24.37 -5.36
C GLN A 8 33.12 25.53 -6.37
N THR A 9 32.09 25.62 -7.22
CA THR A 9 31.89 26.78 -8.08
C THR A 9 31.01 27.79 -7.34
N VAL A 10 31.59 28.94 -6.97
CA VAL A 10 30.86 30.02 -6.29
C VAL A 10 30.30 30.97 -7.36
N MET A 11 28.98 30.95 -7.55
CA MET A 11 28.26 32.00 -8.27
C MET A 11 27.69 32.97 -7.24
N HIS A 12 28.18 34.22 -7.25
CA HIS A 12 27.60 35.31 -6.47
C HIS A 12 26.30 35.76 -7.16
N SER A 13 25.15 35.46 -6.55
CA SER A 13 23.95 36.27 -6.76
C SER A 13 23.17 36.41 -5.45
N SER A 14 22.71 37.63 -5.23
CA SER A 14 22.16 38.14 -3.98
C SER A 14 20.64 37.98 -3.96
N THR A 15 20.14 36.93 -3.29
CA THR A 15 18.83 36.83 -2.63
C THR A 15 18.79 35.60 -1.70
N PRO A 16 18.08 35.62 -0.55
CA PRO A 16 18.09 34.52 0.41
C PRO A 16 16.97 33.49 0.17
N ASP A 17 17.28 32.25 0.55
CA ASP A 17 16.42 31.11 0.91
C ASP A 17 15.66 30.33 -0.18
N SER A 18 16.35 29.32 -0.73
CA SER A 18 15.87 27.93 -0.85
C SER A 18 16.89 27.10 -1.64
N THR A 19 17.82 26.43 -0.94
CA THR A 19 18.76 25.48 -1.57
C THR A 19 18.18 24.07 -1.52
N TYR A 20 17.59 23.65 -2.64
CA TYR A 20 17.31 22.25 -2.95
C TYR A 20 18.63 21.52 -3.29
N ASN A 21 19.06 20.59 -2.43
CA ASN A 21 20.12 19.65 -2.75
C ASN A 21 19.56 18.48 -3.57
N SER A 22 19.67 18.55 -4.90
CA SER A 22 19.46 17.40 -5.79
C SER A 22 20.79 16.68 -5.99
N CYS A 23 21.00 15.56 -5.30
CA CYS A 23 22.10 14.65 -5.58
C CYS A 23 21.66 13.64 -6.65
N ILE A 24 21.99 13.93 -7.92
CA ILE A 24 21.88 12.97 -9.02
C ILE A 24 22.97 11.91 -8.86
N PHE A 25 22.60 10.71 -8.42
CA PHE A 25 23.48 9.54 -8.47
C PHE A 25 23.54 9.00 -9.90
N LYS A 26 24.68 9.20 -10.58
CA LYS A 26 25.04 8.44 -11.78
C LYS A 26 25.66 7.11 -11.33
N ALA A 27 24.93 6.02 -11.52
CA ALA A 27 25.50 4.68 -11.39
C ALA A 27 26.33 4.36 -12.64
N THR A 28 27.65 4.25 -12.47
CA THR A 28 28.55 3.65 -13.45
C THR A 28 28.48 2.13 -13.29
N ALA A 29 27.99 1.44 -14.32
CA ALA A 29 28.06 0.00 -14.43
C ALA A 29 29.45 -0.39 -14.96
N ASP A 30 30.15 -1.25 -14.23
CA ASP A 30 31.29 -2.02 -14.75
C ASP A 30 31.46 -3.33 -13.97
N ALA A 31 32.09 -4.29 -14.67
CA ALA A 31 32.43 -5.68 -14.33
C ALA A 31 31.36 -6.74 -14.71
N ALA A 32 31.48 -7.46 -15.84
CA ALA A 32 32.47 -8.49 -16.23
C ALA A 32 32.09 -9.93 -15.81
N LEU A 33 31.64 -10.68 -16.82
CA LEU A 33 32.13 -11.98 -17.33
C LEU A 33 32.66 -13.08 -16.38
N THR A 34 32.27 -14.31 -16.76
CA THR A 34 32.72 -15.67 -16.35
C THR A 34 32.07 -16.19 -15.05
N SER A 35 31.51 -17.39 -14.97
CA SER A 35 32.03 -18.67 -15.44
C SER A 35 30.93 -19.74 -15.53
N THR A 36 31.00 -20.52 -16.61
CA THR A 36 30.44 -21.87 -16.82
C THR A 36 30.65 -22.79 -15.62
N LEU A 37 29.65 -23.60 -15.26
CA LEU A 37 29.79 -24.97 -14.72
C LEU A 37 28.39 -25.62 -14.50
N LYS A 38 28.01 -26.50 -15.42
CA LYS A 38 27.25 -27.75 -15.21
C LYS A 38 28.23 -28.89 -15.64
N PRO A 39 28.04 -30.18 -15.30
CA PRO A 39 26.85 -30.85 -14.77
C PRO A 39 27.15 -31.86 -13.63
N ALA A 40 26.12 -32.49 -13.05
CA ALA A 40 26.04 -33.96 -12.89
C ALA A 40 24.81 -34.41 -12.10
N MET A 41 24.11 -35.37 -12.71
CA MET A 41 23.51 -36.58 -12.15
C MET A 41 22.71 -36.54 -10.85
N SER A 42 21.42 -36.88 -10.97
CA SER A 42 20.81 -37.88 -10.10
C SER A 42 19.76 -38.65 -10.89
N GLU A 43 20.02 -39.93 -11.10
CA GLU A 43 18.99 -40.94 -11.37
C GLU A 43 18.09 -41.06 -10.13
N ALA A 44 16.81 -41.25 -10.35
CA ALA A 44 15.89 -41.86 -9.39
C ALA A 44 14.82 -42.62 -10.17
N ILE A 45 14.88 -43.94 -10.03
CA ILE A 45 13.88 -44.93 -10.40
C ILE A 45 12.76 -44.84 -9.35
N ASP A 46 11.48 -44.80 -9.75
CA ASP A 46 10.52 -45.83 -9.31
C ASP A 46 9.10 -45.69 -9.88
N GLN A 47 8.66 -46.84 -10.41
CA GLN A 47 7.38 -47.52 -10.23
C GLN A 47 6.02 -46.88 -10.61
N GLN A 48 5.39 -47.65 -11.50
CA GLN A 48 3.98 -47.73 -11.84
C GLN A 48 3.06 -48.17 -10.67
N LEU A 49 1.78 -47.80 -10.84
CA LEU A 49 0.54 -48.47 -10.40
C LEU A 49 0.19 -48.44 -8.90
N SER A 50 -0.90 -47.74 -8.58
CA SER A 50 -2.15 -48.44 -8.24
C SER A 50 -3.33 -47.48 -8.04
N VAL A 51 -4.48 -47.99 -8.46
CA VAL A 51 -5.81 -47.39 -8.43
C VAL A 51 -6.38 -47.58 -7.03
N ALA A 52 -6.79 -46.50 -6.36
CA ALA A 52 -7.64 -46.59 -5.18
C ALA A 52 -8.73 -45.52 -5.27
N SER A 53 -9.92 -46.00 -5.62
CA SER A 53 -11.20 -45.32 -5.45
C SER A 53 -11.40 -45.00 -3.97
N VAL A 54 -11.45 -43.71 -3.63
CA VAL A 54 -11.83 -43.23 -2.30
C VAL A 54 -12.85 -42.12 -2.49
N LEU A 55 -14.10 -42.43 -2.14
CA LEU A 55 -15.17 -41.46 -1.90
C LEU A 55 -14.72 -40.41 -0.87
N PRO A 56 -15.06 -39.13 -1.06
CA PRO A 56 -15.25 -38.23 0.06
C PRO A 56 -16.74 -37.98 0.25
N THR A 57 -17.23 -38.56 1.34
CA THR A 57 -18.12 -37.97 2.33
C THR A 57 -18.44 -36.49 2.12
N SER A 58 -19.73 -36.20 1.96
CA SER A 58 -20.34 -34.89 2.09
C SER A 58 -20.16 -34.37 3.52
N SER A 59 -19.11 -33.58 3.76
CA SER A 59 -19.10 -32.63 4.87
C SER A 59 -19.82 -31.38 4.40
N GLU A 60 -20.97 -31.08 5.01
CA GLU A 60 -21.59 -29.77 4.96
C GLU A 60 -20.62 -28.76 5.58
N ASP A 61 -19.77 -28.21 4.72
CA ASP A 61 -18.98 -27.03 5.03
C ASP A 61 -19.97 -25.91 5.30
N SER A 62 -20.07 -25.54 6.57
CA SER A 62 -20.83 -24.38 7.03
C SER A 62 -20.15 -23.16 6.43
N GLY A 63 -20.55 -22.83 5.20
CA GLY A 63 -20.05 -21.73 4.40
C GLY A 63 -20.33 -20.41 5.10
N VAL A 64 -19.44 -20.05 6.03
CA VAL A 64 -19.19 -18.66 6.37
C VAL A 64 -18.58 -18.08 5.11
N THR A 65 -19.42 -17.57 4.20
CA THR A 65 -18.95 -16.77 3.07
C THR A 65 -18.10 -15.65 3.66
N PRO A 66 -16.79 -15.59 3.35
CA PRO A 66 -15.97 -14.47 3.78
C PRO A 66 -16.66 -13.20 3.28
N LEU A 67 -16.97 -12.28 4.20
CA LEU A 67 -17.50 -10.97 3.82
C LEU A 67 -16.61 -10.42 2.70
N ALA A 68 -17.20 -10.29 1.51
CA ALA A 68 -16.44 -10.11 0.28
C ALA A 68 -15.87 -8.69 0.22
N GLU A 69 -14.62 -8.53 0.64
CA GLU A 69 -13.84 -7.35 0.33
C GLU A 69 -13.66 -7.27 -1.19
N LYS A 70 -14.16 -6.20 -1.80
CA LYS A 70 -13.89 -5.93 -3.21
C LYS A 70 -12.48 -5.39 -3.34
N VAL A 71 -11.65 -6.03 -4.17
CA VAL A 71 -10.32 -5.53 -4.51
C VAL A 71 -10.37 -4.90 -5.90
N THR A 72 -9.86 -3.68 -6.06
CA THR A 72 -9.82 -3.01 -7.37
C THR A 72 -8.52 -2.23 -7.52
N ILE A 73 -7.86 -2.37 -8.68
CA ILE A 73 -6.58 -1.73 -8.98
C ILE A 73 -6.83 -0.38 -9.64
N TYR A 74 -6.14 0.65 -9.15
CA TYR A 74 -6.20 2.02 -9.65
C TYR A 74 -4.81 2.50 -10.12
N PRO A 75 -4.76 3.35 -11.15
CA PRO A 75 -3.49 3.75 -11.77
C PRO A 75 -2.57 4.56 -10.85
N ASP A 76 -3.12 5.29 -9.88
CA ASP A 76 -2.37 6.20 -9.02
C ASP A 76 -3.04 6.41 -7.65
N TYR A 77 -2.33 7.10 -6.75
CA TYR A 77 -2.80 7.41 -5.40
C TYR A 77 -4.10 8.21 -5.40
N GLU A 78 -4.22 9.22 -6.27
CA GLU A 78 -5.37 10.13 -6.30
C GLU A 78 -6.66 9.41 -6.71
N SER A 79 -6.59 8.60 -7.77
CA SER A 79 -7.72 7.79 -8.25
C SER A 79 -8.14 6.73 -7.24
N ALA A 80 -7.18 6.08 -6.57
CA ALA A 80 -7.47 5.12 -5.49
C ALA A 80 -8.16 5.80 -4.29
N ALA A 81 -7.64 6.96 -3.87
CA ALA A 81 -8.21 7.75 -2.77
C ALA A 81 -9.64 8.22 -3.08
N LYS A 82 -9.85 8.75 -4.29
CA LYS A 82 -11.18 9.18 -4.76
C LYS A 82 -12.17 8.03 -4.78
N ALA A 83 -11.74 6.87 -5.27
CA ALA A 83 -12.58 5.67 -5.29
C ALA A 83 -12.93 5.19 -3.88
N ALA A 84 -11.99 5.23 -2.94
CA ALA A 84 -12.23 4.91 -1.54
C ALA A 84 -13.26 5.85 -0.90
N CYS A 85 -13.12 7.17 -1.08
CA CYS A 85 -14.12 8.13 -0.58
C CYS A 85 -15.50 7.93 -1.23
N ALA A 86 -15.55 7.68 -2.54
CA ALA A 86 -16.80 7.39 -3.24
C ALA A 86 -17.46 6.09 -2.74
N TRP A 87 -16.66 5.10 -2.36
CA TRP A 87 -17.14 3.85 -1.79
C TRP A 87 -17.82 4.05 -0.43
N VAL A 88 -17.19 4.83 0.47
CA VAL A 88 -17.77 5.19 1.76
C VAL A 88 -19.16 5.83 1.59
N GLU A 89 -19.31 6.70 0.59
CA GLU A 89 -20.55 7.42 0.31
C GLU A 89 -21.48 6.72 -0.71
N LYS A 90 -21.24 5.45 -1.08
CA LYS A 90 -22.02 4.74 -2.10
C LYS A 90 -23.52 4.58 -1.73
N GLY A 91 -23.83 4.50 -0.44
CA GLY A 91 -25.20 4.32 0.05
C GLY A 91 -25.96 5.63 0.31
N LYS A 92 -27.03 5.52 1.12
CA LYS A 92 -27.90 6.65 1.49
C LYS A 92 -27.24 7.61 2.47
N GLN A 93 -26.41 7.09 3.38
CA GLN A 93 -25.65 7.89 4.33
C GLN A 93 -24.46 8.56 3.64
N LYS A 94 -24.21 9.81 4.00
CA LYS A 94 -23.08 10.62 3.52
C LYS A 94 -22.22 11.03 4.72
N VAL A 95 -20.95 11.30 4.46
CA VAL A 95 -20.03 11.73 5.51
C VAL A 95 -20.33 13.16 5.92
N ASP A 96 -20.57 13.38 7.21
CA ASP A 96 -20.48 14.70 7.81
C ASP A 96 -19.01 14.98 8.16
N VAL A 97 -18.36 15.80 7.34
CA VAL A 97 -16.92 16.05 7.41
C VAL A 97 -16.52 16.63 8.77
N LYS A 98 -17.40 17.39 9.44
CA LYS A 98 -17.13 18.01 10.75
C LYS A 98 -17.02 17.01 11.89
N THR A 99 -17.54 15.80 11.69
CA THR A 99 -17.53 14.71 12.68
C THR A 99 -16.35 13.76 12.51
N LEU A 100 -15.53 14.00 11.49
CA LEU A 100 -14.39 13.13 11.20
C LEU A 100 -13.28 13.32 12.23
N GLU A 101 -12.66 12.19 12.57
CA GLU A 101 -11.48 12.13 13.40
C GLU A 101 -10.32 11.47 12.64
N LEU A 102 -9.10 11.78 13.06
CA LEU A 102 -7.89 11.16 12.54
C LEU A 102 -7.83 9.69 13.01
N TYR A 103 -7.54 8.78 12.09
CA TYR A 103 -7.28 7.39 12.39
C TYR A 103 -5.77 7.13 12.40
N TYR A 104 -5.28 6.54 13.49
CA TYR A 104 -3.86 6.28 13.72
C TYR A 104 -3.51 4.81 13.53
N GLY A 105 -2.39 4.56 12.86
CA GLY A 105 -1.86 3.21 12.67
C GLY A 105 -1.34 2.62 13.98
N LYS A 106 -1.43 1.29 14.11
CA LYS A 106 -1.09 0.56 15.35
C LYS A 106 0.22 -0.22 15.27
N PHE A 107 0.70 -0.50 14.05
CA PHE A 107 1.80 -1.44 13.81
C PHE A 107 2.75 -0.92 12.73
N GLY A 108 3.95 -1.53 12.67
CA GLY A 108 4.93 -1.27 11.62
C GLY A 108 5.34 0.20 11.50
N SER A 109 5.62 0.63 10.26
CA SER A 109 5.96 2.02 9.91
C SER A 109 4.81 3.02 10.06
N ALA A 110 3.60 2.52 10.31
CA ALA A 110 2.37 3.29 10.52
C ALA A 110 2.07 3.59 11.99
N LYS A 111 2.77 2.94 12.93
CA LYS A 111 2.50 3.05 14.36
C LYS A 111 2.53 4.52 14.81
N ASP A 112 1.47 4.95 15.50
CA ASP A 112 1.28 6.30 16.04
C ASP A 112 1.25 7.41 14.99
N ARG A 113 1.10 7.06 13.70
CA ARG A 113 1.00 8.01 12.57
C ARG A 113 -0.42 8.03 12.02
N VAL A 114 -0.81 9.18 11.47
CA VAL A 114 -2.09 9.31 10.76
C VAL A 114 -2.05 8.45 9.51
N VAL A 115 -2.98 7.50 9.40
CA VAL A 115 -3.15 6.61 8.24
C VAL A 115 -4.48 6.83 7.54
N GLY A 116 -5.36 7.64 8.11
CA GLY A 116 -6.65 7.92 7.48
C GLY A 116 -7.61 8.65 8.37
N VAL A 117 -8.89 8.49 8.06
CA VAL A 117 -9.99 9.18 8.72
C VAL A 117 -11.09 8.20 9.10
N GLY A 118 -11.72 8.49 10.22
CA GLY A 118 -12.83 7.71 10.74
C GLY A 118 -13.88 8.62 11.37
N TYR A 119 -14.91 8.01 11.92
CA TYR A 119 -15.88 8.71 12.75
C TYR A 119 -16.25 7.84 13.95
N LYS A 120 -16.76 8.48 15.01
CA LYS A 120 -17.22 7.80 16.21
C LYS A 120 -18.75 7.78 16.23
N PRO A 121 -19.40 6.76 15.62
CA PRO A 121 -20.84 6.58 15.81
C PRO A 121 -21.17 6.26 17.28
N ASN A 122 -20.21 5.69 18.01
CA ASN A 122 -20.27 5.28 19.42
C ASN A 122 -18.94 5.63 20.13
N LEU A 123 -18.65 5.02 21.27
CA LEU A 123 -17.39 5.20 22.02
C LEU A 123 -16.12 4.72 21.28
N SER A 124 -16.27 4.04 20.14
CA SER A 124 -15.15 3.49 19.36
C SER A 124 -15.06 4.14 17.99
N LEU A 125 -13.84 4.49 17.58
CA LEU A 125 -13.54 5.03 16.25
C LEU A 125 -13.66 3.93 15.19
N LEU A 126 -14.52 4.15 14.20
CA LEU A 126 -14.63 3.32 13.01
C LEU A 126 -13.83 3.98 11.88
N ASP A 127 -12.90 3.26 11.26
CA ASP A 127 -12.18 3.72 10.07
C ASP A 127 -13.09 3.73 8.85
N LEU A 128 -13.20 4.90 8.20
CA LEU A 128 -13.95 5.04 6.96
C LEU A 128 -13.05 4.83 5.76
N VAL A 129 -11.90 5.49 5.75
CA VAL A 129 -10.84 5.31 4.76
C VAL A 129 -9.51 5.23 5.48
N ARG A 130 -8.75 4.15 5.25
CA ARG A 130 -7.43 3.91 5.81
C ARG A 130 -6.44 3.55 4.71
N LEU A 131 -5.30 4.24 4.66
CA LEU A 131 -4.17 3.87 3.82
C LEU A 131 -3.35 2.78 4.52
N ASP A 132 -3.18 1.65 3.86
CA ASP A 132 -2.51 0.47 4.39
C ASP A 132 -1.43 -0.05 3.43
N MET A 133 -0.56 -0.92 3.95
CA MET A 133 0.51 -1.55 3.18
C MET A 133 0.74 -2.97 3.69
N ASP A 134 0.64 -3.93 2.77
CA ASP A 134 0.91 -5.34 3.10
C ASP A 134 2.41 -5.65 3.07
N ASP A 135 2.90 -6.24 4.16
CA ASP A 135 4.26 -6.78 4.30
C ASP A 135 4.38 -8.19 3.68
N VAL A 136 3.96 -8.30 2.42
CA VAL A 136 3.97 -9.56 1.66
C VAL A 136 4.90 -9.40 0.45
N PRO A 137 5.89 -10.31 0.27
CA PRO A 137 6.77 -10.28 -0.89
C PRO A 137 6.04 -10.39 -2.24
N PRO A 138 6.57 -9.79 -3.32
CA PRO A 138 6.00 -9.93 -4.66
C PRO A 138 5.77 -11.39 -5.07
N GLY A 139 4.62 -11.65 -5.71
CA GLY A 139 4.25 -12.98 -6.21
C GLY A 139 3.70 -13.94 -5.15
N GLN A 140 3.64 -13.56 -3.87
CA GLN A 140 2.94 -14.34 -2.86
C GLN A 140 1.44 -14.01 -2.83
N ALA A 141 0.63 -15.04 -2.57
CA ALA A 141 -0.81 -14.89 -2.47
C ALA A 141 -1.18 -13.97 -1.30
N GLY A 142 -2.18 -13.10 -1.51
CA GLY A 142 -2.77 -12.27 -0.46
C GLY A 142 -2.14 -10.88 -0.28
N GLY A 143 -1.04 -10.55 -0.97
CA GLY A 143 -0.44 -9.21 -0.93
C GLY A 143 -1.12 -8.21 -1.87
N LYS A 144 -1.75 -7.17 -1.32
CA LYS A 144 -2.39 -6.07 -2.06
C LYS A 144 -1.46 -4.87 -2.28
N GLY A 145 -0.23 -4.90 -1.77
CA GLY A 145 0.67 -3.75 -1.85
C GLY A 145 0.17 -2.57 -1.01
N ILE A 146 0.33 -1.34 -1.51
CA ILE A 146 -0.25 -0.14 -0.90
C ILE A 146 -1.67 0.02 -1.40
N HIS A 147 -2.61 0.22 -0.47
CA HIS A 147 -4.02 0.30 -0.82
C HIS A 147 -4.82 1.15 0.17
N PHE A 148 -5.94 1.69 -0.28
CA PHE A 148 -6.94 2.28 0.59
C PHE A 148 -7.99 1.24 0.97
N ASN A 149 -8.14 0.97 2.25
CA ASN A 149 -9.27 0.26 2.80
C ASN A 149 -10.41 1.24 3.03
N ALA A 150 -11.59 0.93 2.51
CA ALA A 150 -12.80 1.75 2.65
C ALA A 150 -14.00 0.91 3.08
N VAL A 151 -14.81 1.47 3.98
CA VAL A 151 -16.02 0.85 4.50
C VAL A 151 -17.23 1.67 4.05
N ASN A 152 -18.20 1.04 3.38
CA ASN A 152 -19.43 1.71 3.00
C ASN A 152 -20.19 2.15 4.26
N LEU A 153 -20.47 3.45 4.39
CA LEU A 153 -21.10 4.02 5.58
C LEU A 153 -22.52 3.50 5.80
N SER A 154 -23.22 3.13 4.72
CA SER A 154 -24.57 2.56 4.80
C SER A 154 -24.58 1.05 5.04
N ASP A 155 -23.44 0.37 4.85
CA ASP A 155 -23.29 -1.07 5.03
C ASP A 155 -21.83 -1.41 5.36
N SER A 156 -21.52 -1.53 6.65
CA SER A 156 -20.14 -1.78 7.10
C SER A 156 -19.55 -3.14 6.66
N SER A 157 -20.38 -4.03 6.11
CA SER A 157 -19.96 -5.30 5.54
C SER A 157 -19.45 -5.17 4.09
N ASP A 158 -19.82 -4.09 3.39
CA ASP A 158 -19.43 -3.78 2.01
C ASP A 158 -18.11 -2.99 2.00
N LYS A 159 -16.99 -3.70 1.80
CA LYS A 159 -15.63 -3.16 1.89
C LYS A 159 -14.93 -3.08 0.54
N LEU A 160 -14.05 -2.11 0.38
CA LEU A 160 -13.18 -1.94 -0.78
C LEU A 160 -11.72 -1.86 -0.34
N ALA A 161 -10.85 -2.60 -1.02
CA ALA A 161 -9.42 -2.34 -1.09
C ALA A 161 -9.08 -1.74 -2.46
N ALA A 162 -8.85 -0.43 -2.50
CA ALA A 162 -8.43 0.31 -3.68
C ALA A 162 -6.90 0.27 -3.79
N VAL A 163 -6.38 -0.65 -4.58
CA VAL A 163 -4.96 -1.00 -4.70
C VAL A 163 -4.25 -0.07 -5.66
N LEU A 164 -3.09 0.45 -5.27
CA LEU A 164 -2.23 1.23 -6.14
C LEU A 164 -1.47 0.30 -7.09
N LYS A 165 -1.67 0.50 -8.39
CA LYS A 165 -0.99 -0.27 -9.45
C LYS A 165 0.53 -0.26 -9.27
N GLY A 166 1.16 -1.41 -9.47
CA GLY A 166 2.62 -1.57 -9.40
C GLY A 166 3.17 -1.76 -7.98
N THR A 167 2.36 -1.48 -6.95
CA THR A 167 2.81 -1.66 -5.56
C THR A 167 2.79 -3.13 -5.09
N PRO A 168 1.87 -4.02 -5.52
CA PRO A 168 1.96 -5.45 -5.20
C PRO A 168 3.23 -6.12 -5.74
N GLU A 169 3.74 -5.66 -6.89
CA GLU A 169 4.95 -6.17 -7.53
C GLU A 169 6.24 -5.56 -6.98
N MET A 170 6.13 -4.46 -6.22
CA MET A 170 7.26 -3.75 -5.63
C MET A 170 7.86 -4.55 -4.47
N ASP A 171 9.19 -4.55 -4.34
CA ASP A 171 9.84 -5.14 -3.17
C ASP A 171 9.37 -4.45 -1.87
N VAL A 172 9.34 -5.22 -0.78
CA VAL A 172 8.79 -4.77 0.51
C VAL A 172 9.48 -3.49 1.00
N LYS A 173 10.79 -3.37 0.82
CA LYS A 173 11.55 -2.23 1.32
C LYS A 173 11.21 -0.95 0.55
N ALA A 174 11.20 -1.01 -0.78
CA ALA A 174 10.80 0.12 -1.62
C ALA A 174 9.34 0.51 -1.38
N ARG A 175 8.45 -0.49 -1.24
CA ARG A 175 7.03 -0.28 -0.91
C ARG A 175 6.87 0.45 0.42
N ASN A 176 7.63 0.04 1.44
CA ASN A 176 7.63 0.70 2.74
C ASN A 176 8.16 2.14 2.68
N SER A 177 9.21 2.41 1.90
CA SER A 177 9.68 3.79 1.69
C SER A 177 8.58 4.67 1.09
N LEU A 178 7.93 4.21 0.01
CA LEU A 178 6.84 4.93 -0.64
C LEU A 178 5.63 5.12 0.29
N TYR A 179 5.27 4.09 1.05
CA TYR A 179 4.20 4.18 2.05
C TYR A 179 4.50 5.23 3.13
N VAL A 180 5.74 5.29 3.62
CA VAL A 180 6.17 6.30 4.60
C VAL A 180 6.07 7.72 4.03
N GLU A 181 6.36 7.93 2.74
CA GLU A 181 6.16 9.22 2.06
C GLU A 181 4.68 9.62 2.04
N TYR A 182 3.78 8.69 1.72
CA TYR A 182 2.34 8.96 1.78
C TYR A 182 1.86 9.30 3.20
N LEU A 183 2.35 8.59 4.22
CA LEU A 183 2.04 8.91 5.62
C LEU A 183 2.58 10.29 6.04
N ASN A 184 3.73 10.72 5.50
CA ASN A 184 4.24 12.08 5.76
C ASN A 184 3.33 13.15 5.15
N ALA A 185 2.73 12.91 3.99
CA ALA A 185 1.78 13.84 3.37
C ALA A 185 0.51 14.06 4.23
N LEU A 186 0.14 13.09 5.06
CA LEU A 186 -0.98 13.18 6.02
C LEU A 186 -0.60 13.87 7.33
N SER A 187 0.68 14.00 7.63
CA SER A 187 1.15 14.58 8.90
C SER A 187 0.72 16.04 9.04
N ASN A 188 0.36 16.43 10.26
CA ASN A 188 -0.09 17.79 10.59
C ASN A 188 -1.31 18.30 9.79
N ARG A 189 -2.14 17.39 9.27
CA ARG A 189 -3.41 17.71 8.60
C ARG A 189 -4.60 17.33 9.48
N SER A 190 -5.70 18.07 9.36
CA SER A 190 -6.96 17.70 9.99
C SER A 190 -7.66 16.57 9.24
N ALA A 191 -8.58 15.86 9.91
CA ALA A 191 -9.39 14.84 9.26
C ALA A 191 -10.25 15.42 8.12
N GLU A 192 -10.78 16.63 8.32
CA GLU A 192 -11.49 17.41 7.31
C GLU A 192 -10.64 17.64 6.05
N TYR A 193 -9.39 18.06 6.23
CA TYR A 193 -8.48 18.30 5.13
C TYR A 193 -8.17 17.02 4.37
N ILE A 194 -7.82 15.94 5.08
CA ILE A 194 -7.48 14.64 4.46
C ILE A 194 -8.66 14.11 3.66
N TRP A 195 -9.87 14.12 4.22
CA TRP A 195 -11.08 13.69 3.52
C TRP A 195 -11.32 14.48 2.24
N ASN A 196 -11.28 15.82 2.32
CA ASN A 196 -11.53 16.67 1.15
C ASN A 196 -10.44 16.49 0.08
N TRP A 197 -9.18 16.34 0.50
CA TRP A 197 -8.07 16.08 -0.41
C TRP A 197 -8.24 14.74 -1.13
N TRP A 198 -8.51 13.66 -0.41
CA TRP A 198 -8.75 12.35 -1.01
C TRP A 198 -9.99 12.30 -1.89
N LYS A 199 -11.08 12.97 -1.49
CA LYS A 199 -12.33 13.02 -2.25
C LYS A 199 -12.21 13.79 -3.57
N THR A 200 -11.39 14.84 -3.61
CA THR A 200 -11.37 15.79 -4.74
C THR A 200 -10.06 15.84 -5.52
N GLY A 201 -8.96 15.39 -4.93
CA GLY A 201 -7.60 15.59 -5.45
C GLY A 201 -7.09 17.03 -5.25
N LYS A 202 -7.87 17.91 -4.61
CA LYS A 202 -7.51 19.31 -4.37
C LYS A 202 -7.20 19.51 -2.90
N THR A 203 -6.10 20.22 -2.62
CA THR A 203 -5.83 20.72 -1.27
C THR A 203 -6.83 21.82 -0.96
N ALA A 204 -7.61 21.66 0.11
CA ALA A 204 -8.56 22.68 0.58
C ALA A 204 -7.85 23.94 1.08
#